data_AF-A0A9E2RXV3-F1
#
_entry.id   AF-A0A9E2RXV3-F1
#
_cell.length_a   1.000
_cell.length_b   1.000
_cell.length_c   1.000
_cell.angle_alpha   90.00
_cell.angle_beta   90.00
_cell.angle_gamma   90.00
#
_symmetry.space_group_name_H-M   'P 1'
#
loop_
_entity.id
_entity.type
_entity.pdbx_description
1 polymer ?
#
loop_
_entity_poly.entity_id
_entity_poly.type
_entity_poly.pdbx_seq_one_letter_code
_entity_poly.pdbx_strand_id
1 'polypeptide(L)'
;MAALHPQAGWWQQGAWLKGHWPYRAPGTLLYMAIFFLAYFWLLRHPQFPVTRVPLTRVDRWITFQPWTLVLYASLWAYISLVPALLRARRELLAYVWSVTWASLAGFAIFFFWPTAVPRPGIDWARYPSVAFLKSVDASGNACPSLHVAFSVLTCLWLDHWLKQVHAPDWSRIVNLVW
;
A
#
# COMPACT_ATOMS: atom_id res chain seq x y z
N MET A 1 -37.87 -18.32 2.15
CA MET A 1 -36.71 -18.97 2.80
C MET A 1 -35.47 -18.68 1.96
N ALA A 2 -34.66 -17.70 2.36
CA ALA A 2 -33.40 -17.42 1.68
C ALA A 2 -32.42 -18.56 2.00
N ALA A 3 -31.93 -19.25 0.97
CA ALA A 3 -30.92 -20.27 1.14
C ALA A 3 -29.66 -19.63 1.75
N LEU A 4 -29.36 -20.01 2.99
CA LEU A 4 -28.07 -19.73 3.62
C LEU A 4 -27.03 -20.52 2.83
N HIS A 5 -26.39 -19.89 1.84
CA HIS A 5 -25.20 -20.44 1.23
C HIS A 5 -24.20 -20.76 2.34
N PRO A 6 -23.68 -22.00 2.43
CA PRO A 6 -22.67 -22.33 3.41
C PRO A 6 -21.51 -21.35 3.25
N GLN A 7 -21.22 -20.56 4.28
CA GLN A 7 -20.04 -19.70 4.25
C GLN A 7 -18.83 -20.63 4.18
N ALA A 8 -18.15 -20.62 3.04
CA ALA A 8 -16.95 -21.42 2.83
C ALA A 8 -15.92 -21.07 3.91
N GLY A 9 -15.47 -22.06 4.68
CA GLY A 9 -14.47 -21.85 5.73
C GLY A 9 -13.18 -21.28 5.16
N TRP A 10 -12.34 -20.65 5.99
CA TRP A 10 -11.13 -19.95 5.53
C TRP A 10 -10.17 -20.81 4.69
N TRP A 11 -10.13 -22.14 4.91
CA TRP A 11 -9.36 -23.11 4.12
C TRP A 11 -9.89 -23.33 2.68
N GLN A 12 -11.16 -23.06 2.42
CA GLN A 12 -11.79 -23.21 1.08
C GLN A 12 -11.57 -21.98 0.18
N GLN A 13 -10.82 -20.98 0.64
CA GLN A 13 -10.53 -19.76 -0.11
C GLN A 13 -9.60 -20.00 -1.31
N GLY A 14 -8.70 -20.99 -1.22
CA GLY A 14 -7.72 -21.27 -2.26
C GLY A 14 -8.32 -21.62 -3.63
N ALA A 15 -9.45 -22.34 -3.65
CA ALA A 15 -10.14 -22.68 -4.90
C ALA A 15 -10.77 -21.43 -5.56
N TRP A 16 -11.33 -20.52 -4.76
CA TRP A 16 -11.91 -19.29 -5.27
C TRP A 16 -10.84 -18.35 -5.85
N LEU A 17 -9.70 -18.20 -5.17
CA LEU A 17 -8.56 -17.43 -5.67
C LEU A 17 -8.07 -17.96 -7.03
N LYS A 18 -7.92 -19.28 -7.15
CA LYS A 18 -7.52 -19.94 -8.41
C LYS A 18 -8.50 -19.72 -9.57
N GLY A 19 -9.80 -19.58 -9.30
CA GLY A 19 -10.80 -19.31 -10.34
C GLY A 19 -10.87 -17.86 -10.79
N HIS A 20 -10.50 -16.90 -9.93
CA HIS A 20 -10.76 -15.47 -10.17
C HIS A 20 -9.51 -14.62 -10.38
N TRP A 21 -8.31 -15.15 -10.11
CA TRP A 21 -7.06 -14.44 -10.35
C TRP A 21 -6.88 -13.91 -11.78
N PRO A 22 -7.35 -14.56 -12.88
CA PRO A 22 -7.15 -14.04 -14.23
C PRO A 22 -7.88 -12.72 -14.48
N TYR A 23 -8.93 -12.44 -13.71
CA TYR A 23 -9.70 -11.20 -13.83
C TYR A 23 -9.31 -10.16 -12.76
N ARG A 24 -8.95 -10.62 -11.56
CA ARG A 24 -8.57 -9.76 -10.43
C ARG A 24 -7.17 -9.17 -10.59
N ALA A 25 -6.23 -9.96 -11.10
CA ALA A 25 -4.84 -9.52 -11.26
C ALA A 25 -4.72 -8.38 -12.28
N PRO A 26 -5.31 -8.45 -13.50
CA PRO A 26 -5.24 -7.33 -14.45
C PRO A 26 -5.88 -6.06 -13.92
N GLY A 27 -7.01 -6.14 -13.20
CA GLY A 27 -7.65 -4.97 -12.60
C GLY A 27 -6.76 -4.29 -11.55
N THR A 28 -6.12 -5.08 -10.69
CA THR A 28 -5.19 -4.58 -9.67
C THR A 28 -3.95 -3.96 -10.33
N LEU A 29 -3.38 -4.63 -11.32
CA LEU A 29 -2.21 -4.14 -12.07
C LEU A 29 -2.53 -2.85 -12.83
N LEU A 30 -3.69 -2.76 -13.48
CA LEU A 30 -4.13 -1.56 -14.18
C LEU A 30 -4.30 -0.39 -13.21
N TYR A 31 -4.93 -0.62 -12.06
CA TYR A 31 -5.07 0.40 -11.02
C TYR A 31 -3.70 0.89 -10.54
N MET A 32 -2.79 -0.04 -10.23
CA MET A 32 -1.43 0.31 -9.81
C MET A 32 -0.68 1.09 -10.89
N ALA A 33 -0.81 0.70 -12.16
CA ALA A 33 -0.18 1.41 -13.28
C ALA A 33 -0.68 2.86 -13.39
N ILE A 34 -2.01 3.07 -13.30
CA ILE A 34 -2.61 4.41 -13.34
C ILE A 34 -2.16 5.23 -12.11
N PHE A 35 -2.18 4.63 -10.92
CA PHE A 35 -1.72 5.26 -9.70
C PHE A 35 -0.27 5.73 -9.82
N PHE A 36 0.63 4.85 -10.28
CA PHE A 36 2.04 5.19 -10.43
C PHE A 36 2.28 6.24 -11.52
N LEU A 37 1.54 6.19 -12.62
CA LEU A 37 1.63 7.21 -13.66
C LEU A 37 1.29 8.60 -13.09
N ALA A 38 0.18 8.71 -12.35
CA ALA A 38 -0.22 9.95 -11.70
C ALA A 38 0.78 10.38 -10.61
N TYR A 39 1.22 9.44 -9.77
CA TYR A 39 2.19 9.69 -8.71
C TYR A 39 3.51 10.23 -9.25
N PHE A 40 4.09 9.56 -10.25
CA PHE A 40 5.36 9.98 -10.85
C PHE A 40 5.21 11.27 -11.66
N TRP A 41 4.05 11.51 -12.28
CA TRP A 41 3.78 12.78 -12.94
C TRP A 41 3.81 13.94 -11.93
N LEU A 42 3.09 13.82 -10.82
CA LEU A 42 3.12 14.82 -9.73
C LEU A 42 4.53 15.02 -9.17
N LEU A 43 5.27 13.91 -9.01
CA LEU A 43 6.62 13.94 -8.47
C LEU A 43 7.61 14.68 -9.39
N ARG A 44 7.47 14.53 -10.71
CA ARG A 44 8.38 15.11 -11.71
C ARG A 44 7.96 16.51 -12.16
N HIS A 45 6.71 16.90 -11.96
CA HIS A 45 6.14 18.17 -12.40
C HIS A 45 5.48 18.93 -11.23
N PRO A 46 6.24 19.35 -10.19
CA PRO A 46 5.68 20.14 -9.10
C PRO A 46 5.21 21.50 -9.62
N GLN A 47 3.94 21.82 -9.38
CA GLN A 47 3.34 23.10 -9.79
C GLN A 47 3.58 24.22 -8.78
N PHE A 48 3.94 23.88 -7.55
CA PHE A 48 4.22 24.79 -6.44
C PHE A 48 5.63 24.58 -5.89
N PRO A 49 6.20 25.57 -5.18
CA PRO A 49 7.52 25.43 -4.56
C PRO A 49 7.59 24.25 -3.59
N VAL A 50 8.59 23.38 -3.77
CA VAL A 50 8.80 22.21 -2.91
C VAL A 50 9.21 22.65 -1.50
N THR A 51 8.40 22.33 -0.51
CA THR A 51 8.68 22.61 0.90
C THR A 51 9.64 21.56 1.45
N ARG A 52 10.79 22.00 1.99
CA ARG A 52 11.71 21.07 2.66
C ARG A 52 11.27 20.84 4.10
N VAL A 53 11.01 19.58 4.44
CA VAL A 53 10.61 19.18 5.80
C VAL A 53 11.87 18.90 6.62
N PRO A 54 12.11 19.61 7.73
CA PRO A 54 13.32 19.43 8.54
C PRO A 54 13.30 18.08 9.28
N LEU A 55 14.48 17.49 9.44
CA LEU A 55 14.65 16.26 10.22
C LEU A 55 14.45 16.54 11.72
N THR A 56 13.57 15.76 12.34
CA THR A 56 13.31 15.76 13.78
C THR A 56 14.42 15.06 14.55
N ARG A 57 14.32 15.04 15.89
CA ARG A 57 15.26 14.27 16.73
C ARG A 57 15.11 12.76 16.52
N VAL A 58 13.88 12.28 16.32
CA VAL A 58 13.59 10.87 16.09
C VAL A 58 14.24 10.39 14.79
N ASP A 59 14.19 11.19 13.72
CA ASP A 59 14.83 10.89 12.44
C ASP A 59 16.35 10.76 12.53
N ARG A 60 16.97 11.37 13.55
CA ARG A 60 18.41 11.28 13.80
C ARG A 60 18.79 10.09 14.67
N TRP A 61 17.87 9.63 15.52
CA TRP A 61 18.07 8.44 16.36
C TRP A 61 17.84 7.15 15.58
N ILE A 62 16.88 7.16 14.67
CA ILE A 62 16.58 6.03 13.80
C ILE A 62 17.36 6.20 12.50
N THR A 63 18.56 5.61 12.47
CA THR A 63 19.40 5.60 11.27
C THR A 63 18.86 4.63 10.22
N PHE A 64 19.39 4.73 9.01
CA PHE A 64 19.01 3.83 7.93
C PHE A 64 19.29 2.36 8.28
N GLN A 65 18.26 1.53 8.16
CA GLN A 65 18.29 0.11 8.44
C GLN A 65 18.06 -0.69 7.15
N PRO A 66 19.08 -1.33 6.56
CA PRO A 66 18.96 -2.00 5.25
C PRO A 66 17.91 -3.11 5.19
N TRP A 67 17.69 -3.81 6.31
CA TRP A 67 16.72 -4.92 6.39
C TRP A 67 15.26 -4.44 6.24
N THR A 68 14.97 -3.15 6.44
CA THR A 68 13.63 -2.59 6.24
C THR A 68 13.18 -2.63 4.79
N LEU A 69 14.10 -2.83 3.84
CA LEU A 69 13.78 -3.13 2.45
C LEU A 69 12.88 -4.37 2.32
N VAL A 70 13.07 -5.39 3.17
CA VAL A 70 12.23 -6.60 3.16
C VAL A 70 10.79 -6.25 3.56
N LEU A 71 10.62 -5.44 4.60
CA LEU A 71 9.29 -4.95 5.01
C LEU A 71 8.65 -4.13 3.90
N TYR A 72 9.40 -3.19 3.31
CA TYR A 72 8.95 -2.38 2.18
C TYR A 72 8.54 -3.24 0.97
N ALA A 73 9.30 -4.28 0.64
CA ALA A 73 8.96 -5.19 -0.45
C ALA A 73 7.71 -6.02 -0.10
N SER A 74 7.56 -6.45 1.15
CA SER A 74 6.40 -7.25 1.59
C SER A 74 5.07 -6.49 1.52
N LEU A 75 5.11 -5.14 1.58
CA LEU A 75 3.93 -4.29 1.43
C LEU A 75 3.19 -4.54 0.11
N TRP A 76 3.90 -4.77 -0.99
CA TRP A 76 3.28 -5.06 -2.28
C TRP A 76 2.45 -6.34 -2.27
N ALA A 77 2.95 -7.37 -1.59
CA ALA A 77 2.21 -8.60 -1.38
C ALA A 77 1.00 -8.36 -0.46
N TYR A 78 1.22 -7.64 0.65
CA TYR A 78 0.19 -7.37 1.64
C TYR A 78 -0.99 -6.57 1.08
N ILE A 79 -0.76 -5.44 0.41
CA ILE A 79 -1.86 -4.62 -0.17
C ILE A 79 -2.63 -5.35 -1.26
N SER A 80 -2.01 -6.33 -1.92
CA SER A 80 -2.64 -7.14 -2.96
C SER A 80 -3.56 -8.22 -2.39
N LEU A 81 -3.47 -8.55 -1.10
CA LEU A 81 -4.31 -9.58 -0.47
C LEU A 81 -5.78 -9.21 -0.51
N VAL A 82 -6.15 -7.99 -0.10
CA VAL A 82 -7.56 -7.57 -0.02
C VAL A 82 -8.29 -7.63 -1.38
N PRO A 83 -7.82 -7.00 -2.47
CA PRO A 83 -8.50 -7.10 -3.76
C PRO A 83 -8.49 -8.53 -4.32
N ALA A 84 -7.49 -9.33 -3.94
CA ALA A 84 -7.45 -10.74 -4.29
C ALA A 84 -8.53 -11.52 -3.53
N LEU A 85 -8.82 -11.22 -2.26
CA LEU A 85 -9.69 -12.00 -1.34
C LEU A 85 -11.16 -11.59 -1.33
N LEU A 86 -11.50 -10.33 -1.64
CA LEU A 86 -12.87 -9.82 -1.59
C LEU A 86 -13.76 -10.46 -2.67
N ARG A 87 -14.87 -11.06 -2.21
CA ARG A 87 -15.82 -11.80 -3.06
C ARG A 87 -17.00 -10.95 -3.50
N ALA A 88 -17.59 -10.18 -2.58
CA ALA A 88 -18.76 -9.37 -2.87
C ALA A 88 -18.36 -8.17 -3.75
N ARG A 89 -19.08 -7.98 -4.87
CA ARG A 89 -18.86 -6.82 -5.76
C ARG A 89 -18.96 -5.50 -5.01
N ARG A 90 -19.92 -5.39 -4.10
CA ARG A 90 -20.11 -4.19 -3.26
C ARG A 90 -18.89 -3.89 -2.39
N GLU A 91 -18.30 -4.89 -1.76
CA GLU A 91 -17.11 -4.73 -0.92
C GLU A 91 -15.88 -4.39 -1.74
N LEU A 92 -15.70 -5.05 -2.89
CA LEU A 92 -14.62 -4.69 -3.80
C LEU A 92 -14.74 -3.23 -4.25
N LEU A 93 -15.93 -2.78 -4.65
CA LEU A 93 -16.14 -1.40 -5.05
C LEU A 93 -15.88 -0.44 -3.89
N ALA A 94 -16.33 -0.77 -2.67
CA ALA A 94 -16.05 0.02 -1.49
C ALA A 94 -14.54 0.08 -1.17
N TYR A 95 -13.81 -1.04 -1.34
CA TYR A 95 -12.36 -1.08 -1.21
C TYR A 95 -11.69 -0.19 -2.26
N VAL A 96 -12.04 -0.35 -3.54
CA VAL A 96 -11.52 0.46 -4.65
C VAL A 96 -11.77 1.95 -4.38
N TRP A 97 -12.96 2.32 -3.92
CA TRP A 97 -13.26 3.69 -3.52
C TRP A 97 -12.42 4.16 -2.34
N SER A 98 -12.21 3.32 -1.33
CA SER A 98 -11.39 3.66 -0.15
C SER A 98 -9.95 3.99 -0.56
N VAL A 99 -9.31 3.12 -1.36
CA VAL A 99 -7.93 3.35 -1.83
C VAL A 99 -7.87 4.51 -2.82
N THR A 100 -8.90 4.72 -3.64
CA THR A 100 -8.96 5.84 -4.58
C THR A 100 -9.09 7.17 -3.84
N TRP A 101 -9.95 7.26 -2.84
CA TRP A 101 -10.07 8.48 -2.04
C TRP A 101 -8.81 8.79 -1.25
N ALA A 102 -8.17 7.79 -0.65
CA ALA A 102 -6.88 7.99 0.01
C ALA A 102 -5.79 8.46 -0.98
N SER A 103 -5.77 7.89 -2.19
CA SER A 103 -4.86 8.30 -3.25
C SER A 103 -5.12 9.74 -3.70
N LEU A 104 -6.38 10.09 -3.98
CA LEU A 104 -6.77 11.43 -4.41
C LEU A 104 -6.48 12.48 -3.33
N ALA A 105 -6.71 12.16 -2.05
CA ALA A 105 -6.35 13.04 -0.94
C ALA A 105 -4.84 13.26 -0.88
N GLY A 106 -4.03 12.20 -0.97
CA GLY A 106 -2.57 12.32 -1.01
C GLY A 106 -2.08 13.09 -2.25
N PHE A 107 -2.64 12.81 -3.43
CA PHE A 107 -2.30 13.50 -4.68
C PHE A 107 -2.69 14.97 -4.65
N ALA A 108 -3.83 15.33 -4.07
CA ALA A 108 -4.21 16.73 -3.88
C ALA A 108 -3.18 17.43 -2.98
N ILE A 109 -2.76 16.80 -1.88
CA ILE A 109 -1.73 17.37 -1.01
C ILE A 109 -0.39 17.48 -1.74
N PHE A 110 0.06 16.45 -2.47
CA PHE A 110 1.29 16.51 -3.26
C PHE A 110 1.25 17.61 -4.33
N PHE A 111 0.08 17.82 -4.93
CA PHE A 111 -0.11 18.86 -5.92
C PHE A 111 0.01 20.26 -5.31
N PHE A 112 -0.76 20.57 -4.27
CA PHE A 112 -0.80 21.91 -3.66
C PHE A 112 0.36 22.20 -2.70
N TRP A 113 0.92 21.16 -2.09
CA TRP A 113 1.97 21.25 -1.09
C TRP A 113 3.01 20.13 -1.29
N PRO A 114 3.80 20.20 -2.37
CA PRO A 114 4.88 19.25 -2.60
C PRO A 114 5.91 19.38 -1.49
N THR A 115 6.32 18.24 -0.92
CA THR A 115 7.22 18.20 0.22
C THR A 115 8.40 17.26 -0.02
N ALA A 116 9.59 17.63 0.45
CA ALA A 116 10.79 16.81 0.32
C ALA A 116 11.56 16.74 1.64
N VAL A 117 12.04 15.54 1.97
CA VAL A 117 12.96 15.31 3.09
C VAL A 117 14.40 15.52 2.61
N PRO A 118 15.31 16.07 3.44
CA PRO A 118 16.73 16.15 3.14
C PRO A 118 17.30 14.79 2.72
N ARG A 119 18.12 14.78 1.66
CA ARG A 119 18.78 13.56 1.20
C ARG A 119 19.75 13.07 2.28
N PRO A 120 19.64 11.83 2.75
CA PRO A 120 20.54 11.31 3.77
C PRO A 120 21.94 11.08 3.17
N GLY A 121 22.98 11.42 3.93
CA GLY A 121 24.40 11.28 3.58
C GLY A 121 24.91 9.85 3.69
N ILE A 122 24.18 8.89 3.12
CA ILE A 122 24.52 7.46 3.14
C ILE A 122 25.38 7.14 1.92
N ASP A 123 26.42 6.33 2.11
CA ASP A 123 27.20 5.73 1.04
C ASP A 123 26.42 4.54 0.41
N TRP A 124 25.71 4.82 -0.68
CA TRP A 124 24.85 3.83 -1.35
C TRP A 124 25.61 2.72 -2.07
N ALA A 125 26.91 2.89 -2.31
CA ALA A 125 27.74 1.82 -2.89
C ALA A 125 27.76 0.58 -1.99
N ARG A 126 27.52 0.77 -0.68
CA ARG A 126 27.42 -0.31 0.31
C ARG A 126 26.08 -1.05 0.30
N TYR A 127 25.07 -0.53 -0.40
CA TYR A 127 23.69 -1.04 -0.39
C TYR A 127 23.08 -1.12 -1.80
N PRO A 128 23.60 -1.97 -2.70
CA PRO A 128 23.18 -2.02 -4.10
C PRO A 128 21.70 -2.36 -4.30
N SER A 129 21.11 -3.17 -3.42
CA SER A 129 19.68 -3.52 -3.47
C SER A 129 18.75 -2.31 -3.28
N VAL A 130 19.22 -1.28 -2.58
CA VAL A 130 18.45 -0.06 -2.27
C VAL A 130 18.79 1.05 -3.27
N ALA A 131 19.99 1.01 -3.85
CA ALA A 131 20.45 1.99 -4.83
C ALA A 131 19.53 2.08 -6.06
N PHE A 132 18.98 0.96 -6.53
CA PHE A 132 18.01 0.95 -7.64
C PHE A 132 16.71 1.67 -7.28
N LEU A 133 16.12 1.39 -6.11
CA LEU A 133 14.89 2.07 -5.69
C LEU A 133 15.08 3.58 -5.58
N LYS A 134 16.24 4.00 -5.08
CA LYS A 134 16.60 5.41 -4.98
C LYS A 134 16.76 6.11 -6.33
N SER A 135 17.21 5.41 -7.38
CA SER A 135 17.37 6.04 -8.69
C SER A 135 16.02 6.31 -9.37
N VAL A 136 14.98 5.58 -8.97
CA VAL A 136 13.61 5.72 -9.49
C VAL A 136 12.77 6.69 -8.65
N ASP A 137 13.03 6.80 -7.34
CA ASP A 137 12.27 7.62 -6.41
C ASP A 137 12.94 8.98 -6.14
N ALA A 138 12.38 10.04 -6.71
CA ALA A 138 12.80 11.41 -6.43
C ALA A 138 12.14 11.93 -5.14
N SER A 139 12.77 12.90 -4.46
CA SER A 139 12.18 13.56 -3.29
C SER A 139 11.24 14.69 -3.73
N GLY A 140 9.94 14.54 -3.51
CA GLY A 140 8.94 15.59 -3.84
C GLY A 140 7.53 15.33 -3.32
N ASN A 141 7.22 14.07 -2.97
CA ASN A 141 5.93 13.64 -2.40
C ASN A 141 6.12 13.05 -1.00
N ALA A 142 6.84 13.74 -0.10
CA ALA A 142 7.22 13.19 1.19
C ALA A 142 6.06 13.01 2.18
N CYS A 143 5.09 13.93 2.18
CA CYS A 143 3.95 13.95 3.09
C CYS A 143 2.65 14.19 2.29
N PRO A 144 1.59 13.38 2.50
CA PRO A 144 1.49 12.24 3.43
C PRO A 144 2.11 10.93 2.90
N SER A 145 2.35 9.96 3.79
CA SER A 145 2.81 8.64 3.38
C SER A 145 1.66 7.78 2.85
N LEU A 146 1.59 7.62 1.52
CA LEU A 146 0.60 6.75 0.88
C LEU A 146 0.83 5.27 1.21
N HIS A 147 2.07 4.83 1.39
CA HIS A 147 2.38 3.46 1.83
C HIS A 147 1.74 3.16 3.18
N VAL A 148 1.84 4.08 4.14
CA VAL A 148 1.19 3.95 5.47
C VAL A 148 -0.32 3.95 5.32
N ALA A 149 -0.88 4.88 4.54
CA ALA A 149 -2.32 4.95 4.30
C ALA A 149 -2.87 3.63 3.73
N PHE A 150 -2.20 3.05 2.73
CA PHE A 150 -2.59 1.77 2.15
C PHE A 150 -2.39 0.60 3.12
N SER A 151 -1.31 0.60 3.91
CA SER A 151 -1.09 -0.41 4.95
C SER A 151 -2.26 -0.46 5.94
N VAL A 152 -2.66 0.71 6.46
CA VAL A 152 -3.78 0.83 7.40
C VAL A 152 -5.09 0.40 6.76
N LEU A 153 -5.38 0.86 5.54
CA LEU A 153 -6.58 0.46 4.81
C LEU A 153 -6.63 -1.06 4.58
N THR A 154 -5.51 -1.66 4.17
CA THR A 154 -5.40 -3.10 3.97
C THR A 154 -5.60 -3.84 5.29
N CYS A 155 -5.00 -3.40 6.40
CA CYS A 155 -5.21 -3.98 7.72
C CYS A 155 -6.68 -4.00 8.12
N LEU A 156 -7.39 -2.89 7.95
CA LEU A 156 -8.81 -2.77 8.30
C LEU A 156 -9.69 -3.67 7.42
N TRP A 157 -9.47 -3.65 6.11
CA TRP A 157 -10.25 -4.49 5.18
C TRP A 157 -9.94 -5.98 5.33
N LEU A 158 -8.68 -6.33 5.62
CA LEU A 158 -8.28 -7.70 5.85
C LEU A 158 -8.85 -8.23 7.18
N ASP A 159 -8.84 -7.45 8.26
CA ASP A 159 -9.52 -7.82 9.52
C ASP A 159 -11.02 -7.99 9.32
N HIS A 160 -11.66 -7.10 8.53
CA HIS A 160 -13.06 -7.24 8.16
C HIS A 160 -13.34 -8.56 7.43
N TRP A 161 -12.55 -8.88 6.41
CA TRP A 161 -12.67 -10.14 5.67
C TRP A 161 -12.40 -11.37 6.55
N LEU A 162 -11.36 -11.34 7.39
CA LEU A 162 -11.01 -12.43 8.32
C LEU A 162 -12.16 -12.76 9.27
N LYS A 163 -12.88 -11.75 9.77
CA LYS A 163 -14.09 -11.92 10.57
C LYS A 163 -15.22 -12.59 9.78
N GLN A 164 -15.45 -12.17 8.54
CA GLN A 164 -16.52 -12.76 7.71
C GLN A 164 -16.31 -14.24 7.44
N VAL A 165 -15.06 -14.67 7.26
CA VAL A 165 -14.71 -16.07 6.96
C VAL A 165 -14.46 -16.91 8.22
N HIS A 166 -14.71 -16.34 9.41
CA HIS A 166 -14.47 -16.96 10.71
C HIS A 166 -13.03 -17.53 10.81
N ALA A 167 -12.05 -16.75 10.37
CA ALA A 167 -10.65 -17.14 10.45
C ALA A 167 -10.18 -17.22 11.93
N PRO A 168 -9.17 -18.04 12.25
CA PRO A 168 -8.64 -18.16 13.60
C PRO A 168 -8.05 -16.83 14.10
N ASP A 169 -8.13 -16.56 15.40
CA ASP A 169 -7.68 -15.28 15.99
C ASP A 169 -6.22 -14.93 15.71
N TRP A 170 -5.33 -15.94 15.60
CA TRP A 170 -3.92 -15.70 15.28
C TRP A 170 -3.73 -14.98 13.94
N SER A 171 -4.62 -15.19 12.96
CA SER A 171 -4.55 -14.55 11.64
C SER A 171 -4.76 -13.04 11.74
N ARG A 172 -5.61 -12.61 12.67
CA ARG A 172 -5.91 -11.20 12.95
C ARG A 172 -4.75 -10.55 13.71
N ILE A 173 -4.09 -11.29 14.60
CA ILE A 173 -2.86 -10.83 15.27
C ILE A 173 -1.75 -10.63 14.25
N VAL A 174 -1.53 -11.59 13.35
CA VAL A 174 -0.55 -11.45 12.27
C VAL A 174 -0.85 -10.22 11.40
N ASN A 175 -2.12 -10.00 11.06
CA ASN A 175 -2.55 -8.83 10.31
C ASN A 175 -2.27 -7.50 11.03
N LEU A 176 -2.42 -7.46 12.36
CA LEU A 176 -2.19 -6.25 13.16
C LEU A 176 -0.70 -5.97 13.39
N VAL A 177 0.12 -7.02 13.49
CA VAL A 177 1.57 -6.92 13.71
C VAL A 177 2.29 -6.48 12.45
N TRP A 178 1.76 -6.84 11.28
CA TRP A 178 2.26 -6.40 9.99
C TRP A 178 2.00 -4.90 9.78
#